data_AF-A0A833W0F0-F1
#
_entry.id   AF-A0A833W0F0-F1
#
_cell.length_a   1.000
_cell.length_b   1.000
_cell.length_c   1.000
_cell.angle_alpha   90.00
_cell.angle_beta   90.00
_cell.angle_gamma   90.00
#
_symmetry.space_group_name_H-M   'P 1'
#
loop_
_entity.id
_entity.type
_entity.pdbx_description
1 polymer ?
#
loop_
_entity_poly.entity_id
_entity_poly.type
_entity_poly.pdbx_seq_one_letter_code
_entity_poly.pdbx_strand_id
1 'polypeptide(L)'
;MFHKPSSIFVRVKAREILFDGLPIDCTGKDLGSKIICNVLKQRDDVFIPAGSGQYLFSIFGFRNGTIAPDRIRVLRGTKNYKDVGKVIELNGQKKLNVWSGDECNTFHGTDSTIFAPILTENEDLVTFLSESCRSFILHYSHKNKVKGINTFHYTADLGDMSTNPAEKCFCPTRKTCLTKNLFDVSKCVDIPIIVSLPHFLGSDEKYLKMVDGLHPNDVSNFAILNNDP
;
A
#
# COMPACT_ATOMS: atom_id res chain seq x y z
N MET A 1 19.13 20.34 -2.66
CA MET A 1 18.30 19.41 -1.87
C MET A 1 18.92 19.01 -0.54
N PHE A 2 20.13 18.42 -0.50
CA PHE A 2 20.74 17.96 0.77
C PHE A 2 22.15 18.53 1.05
N HIS A 3 22.52 19.64 0.38
CA HIS A 3 23.77 20.37 0.63
C HIS A 3 25.06 19.53 0.70
N LYS A 4 25.25 18.57 -0.23
CA LYS A 4 26.41 17.64 -0.25
C LYS A 4 26.52 16.86 1.07
N PRO A 5 25.55 15.97 1.36
CA PRO A 5 25.57 15.23 2.62
C PRO A 5 26.79 14.30 2.63
N SER A 6 27.42 14.14 3.80
CA SER A 6 28.55 13.24 4.00
C SER A 6 28.15 11.75 4.05
N SER A 7 26.84 11.47 4.08
CA SER A 7 26.26 10.13 4.16
C SER A 7 24.91 10.08 3.46
N ILE A 8 24.53 8.90 2.96
CA ILE A 8 23.16 8.61 2.50
C ILE A 8 22.19 8.35 3.65
N PHE A 9 22.72 8.16 4.87
CA PHE A 9 21.94 7.96 6.08
C PHE A 9 21.78 9.26 6.86
N VAL A 10 20.61 9.44 7.48
CA VAL A 10 20.29 10.58 8.32
C VAL A 10 19.89 10.11 9.73
N ARG A 11 20.24 10.91 10.75
CA ARG A 11 19.78 10.70 12.13
C ARG A 11 18.74 11.75 12.46
N VAL A 12 17.53 11.31 12.73
CA VAL A 12 16.34 12.14 12.91
C VAL A 12 15.42 11.49 13.93
N LYS A 13 14.48 12.25 14.49
CA LYS A 13 13.48 11.71 15.41
C LYS A 13 12.47 10.87 14.63
N ALA A 14 11.95 9.81 15.25
CA ALA A 14 10.86 9.02 14.67
C ALA A 14 9.66 9.90 14.27
N ARG A 15 9.35 10.91 15.09
CA ARG A 15 8.28 11.87 14.82
C ARG A 15 8.50 12.70 13.54
N GLU A 16 9.75 13.01 13.19
CA GLU A 16 10.09 13.75 11.96
C GLU A 16 9.87 12.87 10.72
N ILE A 17 10.26 11.59 10.78
CA ILE A 17 10.02 10.64 9.69
C ILE A 17 8.52 10.40 9.49
N LEU A 18 7.79 10.20 10.58
CA LEU A 18 6.39 9.79 10.52
C LEU A 18 5.44 10.96 10.25
N PHE A 19 5.65 12.11 10.88
CA PHE A 19 4.66 13.19 10.92
C PHE A 19 5.23 14.58 10.61
N ASP A 20 6.18 15.08 11.42
CA ASP A 20 6.58 16.48 11.38
C ASP A 20 7.33 16.85 10.08
N GLY A 21 7.99 15.88 9.45
CA GLY A 21 8.62 16.03 8.15
C GLY A 21 10.13 16.27 8.21
N LEU A 22 10.82 15.67 7.23
CA LEU A 22 12.22 15.92 6.92
C LEU A 22 12.32 17.11 5.96
N PRO A 23 13.19 18.10 6.23
CA PRO A 23 13.33 19.26 5.38
C PRO A 23 13.98 18.90 4.04
N ILE A 24 13.38 19.41 2.97
CA ILE A 24 13.86 19.31 1.59
C ILE A 24 14.12 20.74 1.09
N ASP A 25 15.39 21.04 0.85
CA ASP A 25 15.79 22.36 0.33
C ASP A 25 15.78 22.39 -1.20
N CYS A 26 14.81 23.13 -1.74
CA CYS A 26 14.64 23.35 -3.16
C CYS A 26 15.19 24.70 -3.65
N THR A 27 16.00 25.40 -2.84
CA THR A 27 16.72 26.62 -3.25
C THR A 27 18.04 26.33 -3.98
N GLY A 28 18.51 25.08 -3.92
CA GLY A 28 19.72 24.62 -4.62
C GLY A 28 19.69 24.91 -6.13
N LYS A 29 20.82 25.40 -6.66
CA LYS A 29 20.93 25.84 -8.06
C LYS A 29 21.40 24.75 -9.04
N ASP A 30 21.86 23.61 -8.53
CA ASP A 30 22.35 22.51 -9.35
C ASP A 30 21.21 21.84 -10.14
N LEU A 31 21.55 21.25 -11.29
CA LEU A 31 20.57 20.71 -12.23
C LEU A 31 19.75 19.56 -11.62
N GLY A 32 20.39 18.69 -10.82
CA GLY A 32 19.73 17.56 -10.17
C GLY A 32 18.68 18.03 -9.16
N SER A 33 19.05 18.94 -8.26
CA SER A 33 18.10 19.54 -7.30
C SER A 33 16.94 20.24 -8.00
N LYS A 34 17.18 20.98 -9.10
CA LYS A 34 16.11 21.66 -9.84
C LYS A 34 15.11 20.68 -10.45
N ILE A 35 15.58 19.60 -11.07
CA ILE A 35 14.70 18.58 -11.67
C ILE A 35 13.85 17.92 -10.60
N ILE A 36 14.48 17.42 -9.53
CA ILE A 36 13.77 16.74 -8.44
C ILE A 36 12.75 17.70 -7.82
N CYS A 37 13.16 18.91 -7.46
CA CYS A 37 12.27 19.88 -6.83
C CYS A 37 11.11 20.35 -7.70
N ASN A 38 11.23 20.33 -9.03
CA ASN A 38 10.09 20.60 -9.90
C ASN A 38 9.04 19.48 -9.83
N VAL A 39 9.48 18.22 -9.68
CA VAL A 39 8.56 17.09 -9.46
C VAL A 39 7.92 17.19 -8.07
N LEU A 40 8.70 17.43 -7.02
CA LEU A 40 8.17 17.53 -5.65
C LEU A 40 7.14 18.66 -5.50
N LYS A 41 7.35 19.79 -6.18
CA LYS A 41 6.41 20.94 -6.20
C LYS A 41 5.04 20.62 -6.77
N GLN A 42 4.94 19.60 -7.63
CA GLN A 42 3.67 19.18 -8.22
C GLN A 42 2.91 18.19 -7.33
N ARG A 43 3.50 17.82 -6.18
CA ARG A 43 3.00 16.80 -5.26
C ARG A 43 2.71 17.42 -3.88
N ASP A 44 1.83 18.41 -3.86
CA ASP A 44 1.36 19.05 -2.63
C ASP A 44 0.51 18.10 -1.75
N ASP A 45 0.11 16.96 -2.31
CA ASP A 45 -0.50 15.82 -1.63
C ASP A 45 0.48 15.00 -0.77
N VAL A 46 1.80 15.18 -0.92
CA VAL A 46 2.81 14.49 -0.09
C VAL A 46 3.85 15.43 0.50
N PHE A 47 4.29 16.44 -0.26
CA PHE A 47 5.32 17.39 0.16
C PHE A 47 4.66 18.67 0.68
N ILE A 48 4.78 18.90 1.99
CA ILE A 48 4.13 20.03 2.65
C ILE A 48 5.02 21.29 2.51
N PRO A 49 4.52 22.41 1.97
CA PRO A 49 5.28 23.66 1.91
C PRO A 49 5.62 24.19 3.31
N ALA A 50 6.89 24.52 3.55
CA ALA A 50 7.36 25.09 4.82
C ALA A 50 7.98 26.48 4.69
N GLY A 51 8.00 27.03 3.48
CA GLY A 51 8.57 28.35 3.18
C GLY A 51 8.96 28.47 1.71
N SER A 52 9.53 29.62 1.34
CA SER A 52 9.96 29.86 -0.05
C SER A 52 11.05 28.87 -0.48
N GLY A 53 10.68 27.87 -1.27
CA GLY A 53 11.59 26.84 -1.75
C GLY A 53 11.95 25.78 -0.70
N GLN A 54 11.18 25.67 0.39
CA GLN A 54 11.37 24.66 1.42
C GLN A 54 10.12 23.78 1.55
N TYR A 55 10.34 22.47 1.60
CA TYR A 55 9.30 21.46 1.71
C TYR A 55 9.61 20.50 2.85
N LEU A 56 8.57 19.85 3.37
CA LEU A 56 8.66 18.82 4.39
C LEU A 56 8.12 17.51 3.81
N PHE A 57 8.87 16.43 4.02
CA PHE A 57 8.46 15.08 3.67
C PHE A 57 8.34 14.21 4.91
N SER A 58 7.17 13.63 5.13
CA SER A 58 6.95 12.57 6.12
C SER A 58 6.02 11.51 5.55
N ILE A 59 6.04 10.32 6.14
CA ILE A 59 5.24 9.18 5.68
C ILE A 59 3.73 9.46 5.83
N PHE A 60 3.32 10.11 6.92
CA PHE A 60 1.91 10.30 7.26
C PHE A 60 1.51 11.76 7.54
N GLY A 61 2.44 12.72 7.52
CA GLY A 61 2.15 14.10 7.92
C GLY A 61 1.05 14.76 7.10
N PHE A 62 1.02 14.51 5.79
CA PHE A 62 0.02 15.05 4.86
C PHE A 62 -1.40 14.49 5.09
N ARG A 63 -1.53 13.38 5.84
CA ARG A 63 -2.83 12.75 6.16
C ARG A 63 -3.40 13.18 7.52
N ASN A 64 -2.63 13.87 8.34
CA ASN A 64 -3.03 14.15 9.71
C ASN A 64 -4.13 15.21 9.77
N GLY A 65 -5.34 14.79 10.19
CA GLY A 65 -6.49 15.69 10.30
C GLY A 65 -7.06 16.14 8.95
N THR A 66 -6.71 15.47 7.85
CA THR A 66 -7.20 15.79 6.51
C THR A 66 -8.26 14.79 6.06
N ILE A 67 -9.17 15.24 5.19
CA ILE A 67 -10.13 14.35 4.53
C ILE A 67 -9.38 13.63 3.42
N ALA A 68 -9.52 12.30 3.35
CA ALA A 68 -8.95 11.52 2.25
C ALA A 68 -9.47 12.08 0.91
N PRO A 69 -8.58 12.40 -0.04
CA PRO A 69 -9.00 12.98 -1.33
C PRO A 69 -9.75 11.97 -2.19
N ASP A 70 -9.53 10.68 -1.94
CA ASP A 70 -10.15 9.58 -2.67
C ASP A 70 -11.63 9.44 -2.36
N ARG A 71 -12.43 9.37 -3.42
CA ARG A 71 -13.86 9.06 -3.37
C ARG A 71 -14.10 7.68 -3.96
N ILE A 72 -14.35 6.72 -3.08
CA ILE A 72 -14.70 5.35 -3.44
C ILE A 72 -16.22 5.23 -3.57
N ARG A 73 -16.69 4.67 -4.69
CA ARG A 73 -18.09 4.30 -4.86
C ARG A 73 -18.23 2.81 -4.70
N VAL A 74 -19.12 2.41 -3.79
CA VAL A 74 -19.40 1.01 -3.48
C VAL A 74 -20.85 0.63 -3.78
N LEU A 75 -21.10 -0.66 -3.94
CA LEU A 75 -22.44 -1.22 -4.03
C LEU A 75 -23.08 -1.32 -2.64
N ARG A 76 -24.35 -0.89 -2.55
CA ARG A 76 -25.14 -0.92 -1.31
C ARG A 76 -25.67 -2.31 -0.93
N GLY A 77 -25.58 -3.29 -1.82
CA GLY A 77 -26.12 -4.64 -1.61
C GLY A 77 -27.65 -4.77 -1.68
N THR A 78 -28.40 -3.72 -2.06
CA THR A 78 -29.88 -3.75 -2.03
C THR A 78 -30.52 -4.71 -3.04
N LYS A 79 -29.81 -5.05 -4.14
CA LYS A 79 -30.27 -6.04 -5.13
C LYS A 79 -29.76 -7.45 -4.81
N ASN A 80 -28.58 -7.53 -4.21
CA ASN A 80 -27.90 -8.77 -3.85
C ASN A 80 -26.98 -8.46 -2.67
N TYR A 81 -27.24 -9.08 -1.52
CA TYR A 81 -26.50 -8.82 -0.29
C TYR A 81 -25.01 -9.17 -0.43
N LYS A 82 -24.66 -10.13 -1.30
CA LYS A 82 -23.27 -10.51 -1.59
C LYS A 82 -22.44 -9.42 -2.26
N ASP A 83 -23.09 -8.37 -2.76
CA ASP A 83 -22.42 -7.26 -3.41
C ASP A 83 -22.21 -6.06 -2.48
N VAL A 84 -22.64 -6.12 -1.22
CA VAL A 84 -22.44 -5.01 -0.28
C VAL A 84 -20.96 -4.66 -0.14
N GLY A 85 -20.64 -3.37 -0.16
CA GLY A 85 -19.28 -2.86 -0.01
C GLY A 85 -18.38 -3.03 -1.24
N LYS A 86 -18.81 -3.76 -2.28
CA LYS A 86 -17.96 -3.97 -3.47
C LYS A 86 -17.61 -2.65 -4.13
N VAL A 87 -16.32 -2.42 -4.34
CA VAL A 87 -15.80 -1.22 -4.99
C VAL A 87 -16.09 -1.28 -6.48
N ILE A 88 -16.64 -0.20 -7.03
CA ILE A 88 -16.98 -0.10 -8.45
C ILE A 88 -16.40 1.14 -9.11
N GLU A 89 -16.05 2.18 -8.34
CA GLU A 89 -15.30 3.32 -8.86
C GLU A 89 -14.37 3.92 -7.80
N LEU A 90 -13.25 4.47 -8.26
CA LEU A 90 -12.37 5.35 -7.51
C LEU A 90 -12.27 6.68 -8.27
N ASN A 91 -12.59 7.80 -7.62
CA ASN A 91 -12.49 9.14 -8.21
C ASN A 91 -13.24 9.28 -9.56
N GLY A 92 -14.39 8.59 -9.68
CA GLY A 92 -15.22 8.56 -10.89
C GLY A 92 -14.71 7.62 -12.00
N GLN A 93 -13.58 6.95 -11.81
CA GLN A 93 -13.04 5.97 -12.75
C GLN A 93 -13.52 4.55 -12.38
N LYS A 94 -13.98 3.80 -13.39
CA LYS A 94 -14.46 2.40 -13.25
C LYS A 94 -13.36 1.35 -13.32
N LYS A 95 -12.15 1.77 -13.66
CA LYS A 95 -10.93 0.98 -13.63
C LYS A 95 -9.77 1.91 -13.36
N LEU A 96 -8.70 1.36 -12.82
CA LEU A 96 -7.45 2.08 -12.63
C LEU A 96 -6.74 2.27 -13.99
N ASN A 97 -5.72 3.12 -13.98
CA ASN A 97 -4.81 3.31 -15.12
C ASN A 97 -3.36 3.38 -14.62
N VAL A 98 -2.99 2.45 -13.75
CA VAL A 98 -1.69 2.42 -13.06
C VAL A 98 -0.82 1.29 -13.59
N TRP A 99 -1.43 0.12 -13.83
CA TRP A 99 -0.72 -1.10 -14.19
C TRP A 99 -0.76 -1.39 -15.68
N SER A 100 0.16 -2.23 -16.16
CA SER A 100 0.35 -2.46 -17.60
C SER A 100 -0.70 -3.35 -18.28
N GLY A 101 -1.63 -3.95 -17.52
CA GLY A 101 -2.69 -4.83 -18.03
C GLY A 101 -4.04 -4.52 -17.39
N ASP A 102 -5.13 -4.78 -18.12
CA ASP A 102 -6.49 -4.43 -17.67
C ASP A 102 -6.91 -5.20 -16.41
N GLU A 103 -6.47 -6.45 -16.24
CA GLU A 103 -6.79 -7.28 -15.07
C GLU A 103 -6.31 -6.63 -13.76
N CYS A 104 -5.04 -6.24 -13.67
CA CYS A 104 -4.49 -5.55 -12.49
C CYS A 104 -5.14 -4.20 -12.21
N ASN A 105 -5.81 -3.59 -13.19
CA ASN A 105 -6.50 -2.32 -13.03
C ASN A 105 -7.99 -2.46 -12.69
N THR A 106 -8.50 -3.69 -12.61
CA THR A 106 -9.90 -3.94 -12.28
C THR A 106 -10.10 -3.93 -10.76
N PHE A 107 -11.20 -3.31 -10.31
CA PHE A 107 -11.58 -3.35 -8.90
C PHE A 107 -12.18 -4.71 -8.56
N HIS A 108 -11.64 -5.35 -7.53
CA HIS A 108 -12.17 -6.58 -6.97
C HIS A 108 -12.40 -6.42 -5.47
N GLY A 109 -13.49 -7.00 -4.97
CA GLY A 109 -13.78 -6.99 -3.54
C GLY A 109 -14.27 -5.65 -3.00
N THR A 110 -14.15 -5.49 -1.68
CA THR A 110 -14.62 -4.31 -0.92
C THR A 110 -13.45 -3.41 -0.52
N ASP A 111 -13.70 -2.30 0.15
CA ASP A 111 -12.65 -1.42 0.69
C ASP A 111 -12.19 -1.82 2.12
N SER A 112 -12.39 -3.09 2.50
CA SER A 112 -12.17 -3.64 3.85
C SER A 112 -13.05 -3.06 4.96
N THR A 113 -13.92 -2.08 4.71
CA THR A 113 -14.78 -1.52 5.77
C THR A 113 -15.95 -2.43 6.10
N ILE A 114 -16.41 -3.20 5.11
CA ILE A 114 -17.48 -4.18 5.23
C ILE A 114 -17.25 -5.32 4.24
N PHE A 115 -17.64 -6.52 4.62
CA PHE A 115 -17.71 -7.70 3.75
C PHE A 115 -19.16 -8.20 3.68
N ALA A 116 -19.44 -9.04 2.68
CA ALA A 116 -20.75 -9.67 2.60
C ALA A 116 -21.01 -10.54 3.85
N PRO A 117 -22.24 -10.51 4.41
CA PRO A 117 -22.60 -11.37 5.53
C PRO A 117 -22.87 -12.81 5.07
N ILE A 118 -22.99 -13.72 6.04
CA ILE A 118 -23.29 -15.15 5.85
C ILE A 118 -22.13 -15.82 5.10
N LEU A 119 -20.91 -15.60 5.58
CA LEU A 119 -19.72 -16.23 5.06
C LEU A 119 -19.70 -17.72 5.40
N THR A 120 -19.12 -18.49 4.49
CA THR A 120 -18.86 -19.92 4.70
C THR A 120 -17.39 -20.19 4.98
N GLU A 121 -17.10 -21.30 5.66
CA GLU A 121 -15.71 -21.72 5.85
C GLU A 121 -15.04 -21.94 4.49
N ASN A 122 -13.76 -21.57 4.39
CA ASN A 122 -12.96 -21.62 3.16
C ASN A 122 -13.40 -20.61 2.06
N GLU A 123 -14.28 -19.66 2.37
CA GLU A 123 -14.56 -18.54 1.48
C GLU A 123 -13.53 -17.42 1.69
N ASP A 124 -12.75 -17.13 0.65
CA ASP A 124 -11.78 -16.03 0.64
C ASP A 124 -12.47 -14.68 0.51
N LEU A 125 -11.87 -13.67 1.12
CA LEU A 125 -12.31 -12.28 1.01
C LEU A 125 -11.36 -11.53 0.08
N VAL A 126 -11.88 -10.52 -0.61
CA VAL A 126 -11.08 -9.66 -1.47
C VAL A 126 -11.25 -8.23 -1.02
N THR A 127 -10.13 -7.52 -0.88
CA THR A 127 -10.11 -6.09 -0.58
C THR A 127 -9.37 -5.33 -1.64
N PHE A 128 -9.92 -4.20 -2.05
CA PHE A 128 -9.24 -3.14 -2.77
C PHE A 128 -8.65 -2.14 -1.77
N LEU A 129 -7.37 -1.80 -1.91
CA LEU A 129 -6.70 -0.76 -1.11
C LEU A 129 -6.23 0.37 -2.02
N SER A 130 -6.81 1.56 -1.88
CA SER A 130 -6.48 2.70 -2.75
C SER A 130 -5.04 3.14 -2.59
N GLU A 131 -4.46 3.00 -1.40
CA GLU A 131 -3.05 3.31 -1.09
C GLU A 131 -2.04 2.46 -1.85
N SER A 132 -2.47 1.30 -2.33
CA SER A 132 -1.65 0.39 -3.16
C SER A 132 -2.12 0.31 -4.61
N CYS A 133 -3.23 0.98 -4.93
CA CYS A 133 -3.90 0.90 -6.23
C CYS A 133 -4.13 -0.54 -6.70
N ARG A 134 -4.43 -1.51 -5.82
CA ARG A 134 -4.71 -2.89 -6.23
C ARG A 134 -5.61 -3.62 -5.24
N SER A 135 -6.04 -4.81 -5.65
CA SER A 135 -6.78 -5.72 -4.79
C SER A 135 -5.85 -6.79 -4.20
N PHE A 136 -6.20 -7.26 -3.00
CA PHE A 136 -5.55 -8.35 -2.26
C PHE A 136 -6.59 -9.37 -1.83
N ILE A 137 -6.15 -10.63 -1.74
CA ILE A 137 -6.97 -11.73 -1.27
C ILE A 137 -6.61 -11.99 0.20
N LEU A 138 -7.62 -12.10 1.05
CA LEU A 138 -7.51 -12.56 2.41
C LEU A 138 -8.01 -14.00 2.44
N HIS A 139 -7.12 -14.91 2.79
CA HIS A 139 -7.39 -16.34 2.81
C HIS A 139 -7.95 -16.77 4.16
N TYR A 140 -9.02 -17.57 4.11
CA TYR A 140 -9.56 -18.19 5.32
C TYR A 140 -8.49 -19.06 5.98
N SER A 141 -8.31 -18.90 7.29
CA SER A 141 -7.38 -19.70 8.09
C SER A 141 -8.13 -20.68 8.99
N HIS A 142 -8.90 -20.20 9.95
CA HIS A 142 -9.61 -21.04 10.92
C HIS A 142 -10.73 -20.28 11.63
N LYS A 143 -11.60 -21.03 12.33
CA LYS A 143 -12.57 -20.45 13.27
C LYS A 143 -11.86 -19.87 14.48
N ASN A 144 -12.31 -18.71 14.92
CA ASN A 144 -11.79 -17.99 16.07
C ASN A 144 -12.95 -17.46 16.93
N LYS A 145 -12.63 -16.90 18.09
CA LYS A 145 -13.60 -16.23 18.97
C LYS A 145 -12.98 -14.97 19.55
N VAL A 146 -13.58 -13.81 19.24
CA VAL A 146 -13.13 -12.51 19.74
C VAL A 146 -14.18 -11.98 20.70
N LYS A 147 -13.82 -11.81 21.98
CA LYS A 147 -14.72 -11.29 23.04
C LYS A 147 -16.07 -12.01 23.11
N GLY A 148 -16.09 -13.33 22.86
CA GLY A 148 -17.30 -14.15 22.89
C GLY A 148 -18.04 -14.27 21.56
N ILE A 149 -17.70 -13.45 20.55
CA ILE A 149 -18.27 -13.49 19.21
C ILE A 149 -17.49 -14.51 18.37
N ASN A 150 -18.19 -15.44 17.72
CA ASN A 150 -17.55 -16.37 16.80
C ASN A 150 -17.10 -15.60 15.55
N THR A 151 -15.87 -15.82 15.10
CA THR A 151 -15.32 -15.13 13.94
C THR A 151 -14.59 -16.12 13.05
N PHE A 152 -14.41 -15.78 11.79
CA PHE A 152 -13.42 -16.42 10.93
C PHE A 152 -12.15 -15.60 10.92
N HIS A 153 -11.02 -16.27 11.12
CA HIS A 153 -9.70 -15.69 11.06
C HIS A 153 -9.18 -15.75 9.63
N TYR A 154 -8.74 -14.61 9.11
CA TYR A 154 -8.20 -14.46 7.77
C TYR A 154 -6.77 -13.94 7.83
N THR A 155 -5.95 -14.40 6.89
CA THR A 155 -4.57 -13.95 6.68
C THR A 155 -4.37 -13.53 5.23
N ALA A 156 -3.57 -12.50 4.97
CA ALA A 156 -3.24 -12.10 3.61
C ALA A 156 -1.73 -12.17 3.33
N ASP A 157 -1.39 -12.35 2.07
CA ASP A 157 -0.05 -12.20 1.53
C ASP A 157 -0.06 -11.12 0.41
N LEU A 158 1.11 -10.68 -0.07
CA LEU A 158 1.19 -9.64 -1.11
C LEU A 158 1.25 -10.21 -2.54
N GLY A 159 0.98 -11.51 -2.70
CA GLY A 159 1.03 -12.24 -3.95
C GLY A 159 2.45 -12.60 -4.40
N ASP A 160 2.53 -13.16 -5.61
CA ASP A 160 3.79 -13.53 -6.29
C ASP A 160 3.70 -13.23 -7.79
N MET A 161 3.89 -11.96 -8.16
CA MET A 161 3.92 -11.53 -9.56
C MET A 161 5.07 -12.17 -10.38
N SER A 162 6.06 -12.78 -9.73
CA SER A 162 7.14 -13.46 -10.44
C SER A 162 6.74 -14.83 -10.97
N THR A 163 5.76 -15.50 -10.37
CA THR A 163 5.31 -16.83 -10.78
C THR A 163 3.85 -16.87 -11.23
N ASN A 164 2.97 -16.05 -10.63
CA ASN A 164 1.56 -15.99 -10.94
C ASN A 164 1.29 -15.18 -12.23
N PRO A 165 0.76 -15.80 -13.31
CA PRO A 165 0.47 -15.10 -14.56
C PRO A 165 -0.53 -13.94 -14.43
N ALA A 166 -1.54 -14.07 -13.57
CA ALA A 166 -2.56 -13.04 -13.34
C ALA A 166 -1.98 -11.77 -12.70
N GLU A 167 -0.86 -11.90 -11.97
CA GLU A 167 -0.22 -10.79 -11.27
C GLU A 167 0.95 -10.18 -12.06
N LYS A 168 1.26 -10.69 -13.27
CA LYS A 168 2.38 -10.20 -14.08
C LYS A 168 2.31 -8.72 -14.42
N CYS A 169 1.10 -8.16 -14.51
CA CYS A 169 0.92 -6.74 -14.79
C CYS A 169 1.36 -5.82 -13.64
N PHE A 170 1.59 -6.35 -12.42
CA PHE A 170 2.17 -5.64 -11.29
C PHE A 170 3.71 -5.58 -11.32
N CYS A 171 4.38 -6.32 -12.20
CA CYS A 171 5.84 -6.24 -12.30
C CYS A 171 6.29 -4.80 -12.64
N PRO A 172 7.35 -4.26 -12.00
CA PRO A 172 7.87 -2.92 -12.31
C PRO A 172 8.20 -2.75 -13.79
N THR A 173 8.82 -3.78 -14.39
CA THR A 173 9.10 -3.86 -15.83
C THR A 173 8.78 -5.27 -16.38
N ARG A 174 8.78 -5.42 -17.71
CA ARG A 174 8.63 -6.74 -18.35
C ARG A 174 9.78 -7.72 -18.08
N LYS A 175 10.97 -7.20 -17.70
CA LYS A 175 12.19 -8.00 -17.49
C LYS A 175 12.54 -8.19 -16.03
N THR A 176 12.06 -7.30 -15.16
CA THR A 176 12.34 -7.30 -13.73
C THR A 176 11.04 -7.33 -12.96
N CYS A 177 10.91 -8.36 -12.13
CA CYS A 177 9.73 -8.58 -11.31
C CYS A 177 10.19 -8.93 -9.88
N LEU A 178 9.49 -8.38 -8.89
CA LEU A 178 9.70 -8.78 -7.50
C LEU A 178 9.13 -10.19 -7.29
N THR A 179 9.77 -10.98 -6.45
CA THR A 179 9.25 -12.31 -6.09
C THR A 179 8.29 -12.20 -4.91
N LYS A 180 7.68 -13.34 -4.54
CA LYS A 180 6.64 -13.44 -3.52
C LYS A 180 6.80 -12.48 -2.32
N ASN A 181 5.68 -11.87 -1.93
CA ASN A 181 5.54 -11.01 -0.76
C ASN A 181 6.28 -9.67 -0.79
N LEU A 182 6.64 -9.19 -1.99
CA LEU A 182 7.10 -7.83 -2.21
C LEU A 182 6.27 -7.17 -3.31
N PHE A 183 5.94 -5.90 -3.12
CA PHE A 183 5.15 -5.13 -4.08
C PHE A 183 5.72 -3.72 -4.26
N ASP A 184 5.94 -3.33 -5.51
CA ASP A 184 6.37 -1.98 -5.86
C ASP A 184 5.14 -1.07 -6.00
N VAL A 185 4.92 -0.21 -5.02
CA VAL A 185 3.80 0.74 -5.01
C VAL A 185 4.14 2.05 -5.71
N SER A 186 5.35 2.17 -6.26
CA SER A 186 5.86 3.46 -6.76
C SER A 186 5.00 4.09 -7.85
N LYS A 187 4.37 3.29 -8.72
CA LYS A 187 3.47 3.82 -9.77
C LYS A 187 2.12 4.32 -9.22
N CYS A 188 1.75 3.89 -8.02
CA CYS A 188 0.52 4.30 -7.37
C CYS A 188 0.69 5.61 -6.58
N VAL A 189 1.82 5.75 -5.89
CA VAL A 189 2.07 6.90 -4.98
C VAL A 189 3.11 7.90 -5.51
N ASP A 190 3.70 7.63 -6.68
CA ASP A 190 4.85 8.31 -7.33
C ASP A 190 6.04 8.60 -6.41
N ILE A 191 6.36 7.64 -5.53
CA ILE A 191 7.52 7.64 -4.63
C ILE A 191 8.14 6.24 -4.64
N PRO A 192 9.48 6.09 -4.68
CA PRO A 192 10.14 4.79 -4.80
C PRO A 192 10.00 3.91 -3.53
N ILE A 193 8.82 3.32 -3.33
CA ILE A 193 8.49 2.51 -2.15
C ILE A 193 8.19 1.08 -2.61
N ILE A 194 8.88 0.13 -1.98
CA ILE A 194 8.57 -1.29 -2.06
C ILE A 194 8.03 -1.72 -0.70
N VAL A 195 6.87 -2.36 -0.71
CA VAL A 195 6.20 -2.88 0.48
C VAL A 195 6.47 -4.36 0.61
N SER A 196 6.65 -4.82 1.85
CA SER A 196 6.74 -6.23 2.20
C SER A 196 5.93 -6.51 3.46
N LEU A 197 5.74 -7.79 3.78
CA LEU A 197 5.30 -8.18 5.12
C LEU A 197 6.44 -7.92 6.14
N PRO A 198 6.11 -7.71 7.44
CA PRO A 198 7.11 -7.42 8.46
C PRO A 198 8.26 -8.43 8.46
N HIS A 199 9.50 -7.94 8.53
CA HIS A 199 10.71 -8.75 8.44
C HIS A 199 10.81 -9.66 7.20
N PHE A 200 10.16 -9.30 6.08
CA PHE A 200 10.06 -10.12 4.86
C PHE A 200 9.45 -11.50 5.13
N LEU A 201 8.47 -11.57 6.03
CA LEU A 201 7.75 -12.80 6.34
C LEU A 201 7.19 -13.44 5.06
N GLY A 202 7.47 -14.74 4.89
CA GLY A 202 7.02 -15.52 3.74
C GLY A 202 7.56 -15.06 2.39
N SER A 203 8.55 -14.15 2.35
CA SER A 203 9.23 -13.74 1.11
C SER A 203 10.34 -14.73 0.73
N ASP A 204 10.85 -14.59 -0.48
CA ASP A 204 12.02 -15.33 -0.97
C ASP A 204 13.25 -15.11 -0.05
N GLU A 205 13.93 -16.21 0.29
CA GLU A 205 15.08 -16.25 1.22
C GLU A 205 16.20 -15.28 0.81
N LYS A 206 16.34 -14.98 -0.49
CA LYS A 206 17.33 -14.01 -0.95
C LYS A 206 17.16 -12.63 -0.31
N TYR A 207 15.94 -12.20 0.02
CA TYR A 207 15.69 -10.90 0.66
C TYR A 207 16.09 -10.91 2.13
N LEU A 208 15.91 -12.05 2.82
CA LEU A 208 16.34 -12.22 4.21
C LEU A 208 17.87 -12.13 4.33
N LYS A 209 18.61 -12.52 3.28
CA LYS A 209 20.07 -12.44 3.21
C LYS A 209 20.61 -11.05 2.87
N MET A 210 19.76 -10.09 2.49
CA MET A 210 20.17 -8.74 2.10
C MET A 210 20.25 -7.75 3.27
N VAL A 211 19.59 -8.07 4.40
CA VAL A 211 19.49 -7.16 5.55
C VAL A 211 19.71 -7.95 6.83
N ASP A 212 20.68 -7.53 7.64
CA ASP A 212 20.94 -8.13 8.94
C ASP A 212 19.87 -7.72 9.98
N GLY A 213 19.57 -8.62 10.92
CA GLY A 213 18.64 -8.35 12.03
C GLY A 213 17.16 -8.65 11.75
N LEU A 214 16.86 -9.37 10.66
CA LEU A 214 15.50 -9.80 10.33
C LEU A 214 15.10 -11.06 11.11
N HIS A 215 13.89 -11.05 11.69
CA HIS A 215 13.34 -12.15 12.49
C HIS A 215 11.87 -12.41 12.09
N PRO A 216 11.61 -12.94 10.88
CA PRO A 216 10.25 -13.25 10.43
C PRO A 216 9.59 -14.25 11.38
N ASN A 217 8.35 -13.95 11.80
CA ASN A 217 7.55 -14.84 12.65
C ASN A 217 6.06 -14.69 12.33
N ASP A 218 5.29 -15.77 12.50
CA ASP A 218 3.87 -15.81 12.11
C ASP A 218 2.97 -14.90 12.95
N VAL A 219 3.41 -14.55 14.17
CA VAL A 219 2.72 -13.58 15.05
C VAL A 219 2.82 -12.16 14.47
N SER A 220 3.80 -11.90 13.60
CA SER A 220 3.98 -10.62 12.91
C SER A 220 3.17 -10.51 11.61
N ASN A 221 2.23 -11.42 11.35
CA ASN A 221 1.26 -11.24 10.27
C ASN A 221 0.38 -10.00 10.57
N PHE A 222 0.72 -8.87 9.96
CA PHE A 222 0.00 -7.61 10.11
C PHE A 222 -1.35 -7.61 9.37
N ALA A 223 -1.56 -8.52 8.41
CA ALA A 223 -2.78 -8.63 7.63
C ALA A 223 -3.75 -9.68 8.22
N ILE A 224 -4.25 -9.41 9.41
CA ILE A 224 -5.24 -10.25 10.11
C ILE A 224 -6.60 -9.57 10.11
N LEU A 225 -7.62 -10.31 9.69
CA LEU A 225 -9.02 -9.92 9.83
C LEU A 225 -9.78 -11.00 10.61
N ASN A 226 -10.52 -10.60 11.63
CA ASN A 226 -11.50 -11.46 12.27
C ASN A 226 -12.88 -10.98 11.85
N ASN A 227 -13.54 -11.71 10.95
CA ASN A 227 -14.85 -11.35 10.45
C ASN A 227 -15.94 -12.16 11.17
N ASP A 228 -17.01 -11.49 11.61
CA ASP A 228 -18.21 -12.17 12.09
C ASP A 228 -18.93 -12.78 10.87
N PRO A 229 -19.05 -14.11 10.78
CA PRO A 229 -19.55 -14.80 9.60
C PRO A 229 -20.98 -14.40 9.22
#